data_AF-A0A212KTH5-F1
#
_entry.id   AF-A0A212KTH5-F1
#
_cell.length_a   1.000
_cell.length_b   1.000
_cell.length_c   1.000
_cell.angle_alpha   90.00
_cell.angle_beta   90.00
_cell.angle_gamma   90.00
#
_symmetry.space_group_name_H-M   'P 1'
#
loop_
_entity.id
_entity.type
_entity.pdbx_description
1 polymer ?
#
loop_
_entity_poly.entity_id
_entity_poly.type
_entity_poly.pdbx_seq_one_letter_code
_entity_poly.pdbx_strand_id
1 'polypeptide(L)'
;MNKDKHTHTTPISNKSNQEIGSTLNFSENSLAIAPSEKLLSEISLPPKSHQRGGLKALCLRTLETLLHFDNSTSIDSAIREWLEHMDRESTKQSYRSTITALFQNGPITMEDTLAQLTQDKLHESISTFVQNNSSSTQGTLNHHIRCLFSFFNFLEKHTQGETRIDKSFKEEVQKRISRLGAEPRSAKRLDIKVLNTFLEAVNKINVRDASVAYLLIRTDKHPLDIINLKKEDLSVKENTLQLTEDGSEIVSLEPNKHFSPYHETFISNIASLLKMEGDFCFATKKGKPIQPSQIKRTFEQAGKRANLPFRITPKILQDSGKNL
;
A
#
# COMPACT_ATOMS: atom_id res chain seq x y z
N MET A 1 -23.93 -59.61 18.14
CA MET A 1 -24.90 -59.99 17.10
C MET A 1 -24.93 -58.84 16.10
N ASN A 2 -24.63 -58.93 14.81
CA ASN A 2 -24.23 -59.94 13.83
C ASN A 2 -23.48 -59.10 12.76
N LYS A 3 -22.27 -59.47 12.27
CA LYS A 3 -22.04 -60.21 11.01
C LYS A 3 -22.53 -59.43 9.77
N ASP A 4 -21.81 -59.26 8.66
CA ASP A 4 -20.67 -59.92 8.01
C ASP A 4 -20.13 -58.96 6.92
N LYS A 5 -18.81 -58.78 6.76
CA LYS A 5 -17.93 -59.34 5.69
C LYS A 5 -18.42 -59.14 4.23
N HIS A 6 -17.59 -58.48 3.41
CA HIS A 6 -17.00 -59.12 2.22
C HIS A 6 -15.73 -58.42 1.74
N THR A 7 -14.65 -59.21 1.72
CA THR A 7 -13.37 -59.04 1.03
C THR A 7 -13.51 -59.38 -0.46
N HIS A 8 -12.72 -58.74 -1.34
CA HIS A 8 -12.13 -59.41 -2.50
C HIS A 8 -10.78 -58.79 -2.89
N THR A 9 -9.82 -59.69 -3.02
CA THR A 9 -8.40 -59.51 -3.36
C THR A 9 -8.18 -60.02 -4.80
N THR A 10 -7.43 -59.25 -5.61
CA THR A 10 -6.44 -59.61 -6.69
C THR A 10 -6.75 -60.71 -7.75
N PRO A 11 -6.21 -60.65 -9.01
CA PRO A 11 -4.76 -60.68 -9.27
C PRO A 11 -4.17 -60.04 -10.56
N ILE A 12 -2.89 -59.63 -10.43
CA ILE A 12 -1.70 -59.87 -11.28
C ILE A 12 -1.87 -60.14 -12.79
N SER A 13 -1.16 -59.37 -13.62
CA SER A 13 -0.50 -59.89 -14.84
C SER A 13 0.66 -58.98 -15.29
N ASN A 14 1.89 -59.48 -15.15
CA ASN A 14 3.11 -59.01 -15.81
C ASN A 14 2.99 -59.09 -17.35
N LYS A 15 3.64 -58.17 -18.07
CA LYS A 15 4.42 -58.50 -19.28
C LYS A 15 5.48 -57.44 -19.60
N SER A 16 6.56 -57.99 -20.10
CA SER A 16 7.91 -57.51 -20.32
C SER A 16 8.13 -56.70 -21.61
N ASN A 17 9.22 -55.92 -21.58
CA ASN A 17 10.18 -55.62 -22.65
C ASN A 17 9.70 -55.04 -23.99
N GLN A 18 10.23 -53.87 -24.35
CA GLN A 18 11.14 -53.78 -25.52
C GLN A 18 11.95 -52.49 -25.52
N GLU A 19 13.26 -52.67 -25.60
CA GLU A 19 14.28 -51.68 -25.96
C GLU A 19 14.16 -51.32 -27.44
N ILE A 20 14.10 -50.02 -27.76
CA ILE A 20 14.58 -49.39 -28.99
C ILE A 20 15.03 -47.99 -28.52
N GLY A 21 16.28 -47.55 -28.56
CA GLY A 21 17.32 -47.84 -29.54
C GLY A 21 17.28 -46.83 -30.69
N SER A 22 17.35 -45.53 -30.42
CA SER A 22 17.69 -44.54 -31.46
C SER A 22 18.39 -43.31 -30.87
N THR A 23 19.71 -43.37 -30.98
CA THR A 23 20.63 -42.23 -31.02
C THR A 23 20.23 -41.23 -32.11
N LEU A 24 19.96 -39.99 -31.75
CA LEU A 24 20.08 -38.84 -32.65
C LEU A 24 20.92 -37.75 -31.96
N ASN A 25 22.20 -37.76 -32.33
CA ASN A 25 23.08 -36.61 -32.22
C ASN A 25 22.51 -35.48 -33.08
N PHE A 26 22.24 -34.31 -32.49
CA PHE A 26 22.26 -33.06 -33.22
C PHE A 26 23.03 -32.00 -32.44
N SER A 27 24.09 -31.57 -33.12
CA SER A 27 25.07 -30.52 -32.86
C SER A 27 24.66 -29.39 -31.92
N GLU A 28 25.53 -29.16 -30.93
CA GLU A 28 25.81 -27.85 -30.36
C GLU A 28 26.16 -26.87 -31.50
N ASN A 29 25.34 -25.84 -31.69
CA ASN A 29 25.75 -24.62 -32.36
C ASN A 29 25.54 -23.47 -31.38
N SER A 30 26.61 -23.21 -30.62
CA SER A 30 26.76 -22.09 -29.72
C SER A 30 26.94 -20.81 -30.55
N LEU A 31 25.88 -20.00 -30.65
CA LEU A 31 25.96 -18.62 -31.13
C LEU A 31 25.84 -17.71 -29.91
N ALA A 32 26.95 -17.59 -29.20
CA ALA A 32 27.15 -16.56 -28.20
C ALA A 32 27.18 -15.18 -28.89
N ILE A 33 26.05 -14.46 -28.87
CA ILE A 33 26.01 -13.05 -29.22
C ILE A 33 26.54 -12.29 -28.00
N ALA A 34 27.84 -12.00 -27.99
CA ALA A 34 28.41 -11.05 -27.05
C ALA A 34 27.87 -9.64 -27.37
N PRO A 35 27.33 -8.88 -26.40
CA PRO A 35 26.96 -7.49 -26.64
C PRO A 35 28.24 -6.67 -26.85
N SER A 36 28.32 -5.94 -27.97
CA SER A 36 29.49 -5.15 -28.31
C SER A 36 29.73 -4.06 -27.25
N GLU A 37 30.92 -4.04 -26.65
CA GLU A 37 31.39 -3.01 -25.70
C GLU A 37 31.31 -1.57 -26.26
N LYS A 38 31.09 -1.43 -27.57
CA LYS A 38 30.98 -0.16 -28.29
C LYS A 38 29.73 0.67 -27.95
N LEU A 39 28.69 0.07 -27.38
CA LEU A 39 27.44 0.78 -27.00
C LEU A 39 27.51 1.45 -25.62
N LEU A 40 28.46 1.05 -24.77
CA LEU A 40 28.63 1.63 -23.42
C LEU A 40 29.52 2.87 -23.39
N SER A 41 30.31 3.12 -24.44
CA SER A 41 31.26 4.24 -24.50
C SER A 41 30.68 5.57 -24.98
N GLU A 42 29.43 5.61 -25.48
CA GLU A 42 28.82 6.84 -26.04
C GLU A 42 27.83 7.54 -25.10
N ILE A 43 27.60 7.02 -23.88
CA ILE A 43 26.70 7.65 -22.92
C ILE A 43 27.42 8.75 -22.14
N SER A 44 27.34 9.98 -22.66
CA SER A 44 27.79 11.18 -21.93
C SER A 44 26.94 11.39 -20.67
N LEU A 45 27.55 11.29 -19.50
CA LEU A 45 26.87 11.41 -18.20
C LEU A 45 26.65 12.88 -17.82
N PRO A 46 25.43 13.28 -17.40
CA PRO A 46 25.19 14.61 -16.85
C PRO A 46 25.74 14.78 -15.42
N PRO A 47 26.04 16.02 -15.00
CA PRO A 47 26.71 16.33 -13.74
C PRO A 47 25.93 15.91 -12.48
N LYS A 48 26.70 15.65 -11.40
CA LYS A 48 26.35 14.87 -10.20
C LYS A 48 25.17 15.36 -9.33
N SER A 49 24.54 16.50 -9.63
CA SER A 49 23.47 17.05 -8.78
C SER A 49 22.07 16.46 -9.01
N HIS A 50 21.88 15.62 -10.04
CA HIS A 50 20.56 15.06 -10.42
C HIS A 50 20.47 13.52 -10.37
N GLN A 51 21.47 12.82 -9.81
CA GLN A 51 21.66 11.39 -10.06
C GLN A 51 20.88 10.41 -9.16
N ARG A 52 20.15 10.84 -8.12
CA ARG A 52 19.49 9.87 -7.21
C ARG A 52 18.23 9.18 -7.78
N GLY A 53 17.66 9.67 -8.89
CA GLY A 53 16.53 9.03 -9.57
C GLY A 53 16.81 8.54 -11.00
N GLY A 54 17.73 9.22 -11.71
CA GLY A 54 17.94 9.01 -13.15
C GLY A 54 18.62 7.68 -13.50
N LEU A 55 19.68 7.30 -12.78
CA LEU A 55 20.44 6.07 -13.08
C LEU A 55 19.67 4.79 -12.77
N LYS A 56 18.87 4.80 -11.69
CA LYS A 56 18.00 3.67 -11.32
C LYS A 56 16.86 3.51 -12.34
N ALA A 57 16.23 4.62 -12.75
CA ALA A 57 15.22 4.60 -13.79
C ALA A 57 15.77 4.21 -15.18
N LEU A 58 17.01 4.58 -15.50
CA LEU A 58 17.67 4.19 -16.75
C LEU A 58 18.02 2.69 -16.75
N CYS A 59 18.60 2.16 -15.67
CA CYS A 59 18.85 0.72 -15.52
C CYS A 59 17.56 -0.11 -15.51
N LEU A 60 16.49 0.37 -14.85
CA LEU A 60 15.18 -0.28 -14.86
C LEU A 60 14.59 -0.31 -16.28
N ARG A 61 14.69 0.79 -17.05
CA ARG A 61 14.24 0.79 -18.46
C ARG A 61 15.04 -0.16 -19.35
N THR A 62 16.34 -0.29 -19.13
CA THR A 62 17.19 -1.24 -19.88
C THR A 62 16.89 -2.69 -19.50
N LEU A 63 16.55 -2.98 -18.23
CA LEU A 63 16.13 -4.30 -17.77
C LEU A 63 14.69 -4.66 -18.18
N GLU A 64 13.77 -3.68 -18.19
CA GLU A 64 12.39 -3.80 -18.71
C GLU A 64 12.37 -4.24 -20.18
N THR A 65 13.46 -4.02 -20.93
CA THR A 65 13.57 -4.42 -22.35
C THR A 65 14.00 -5.89 -22.53
N LEU A 66 14.46 -6.57 -21.46
CA LEU A 66 15.05 -7.92 -21.55
C LEU A 66 14.17 -9.04 -20.97
N LEU A 67 13.13 -8.70 -20.20
CA LEU A 67 12.18 -9.67 -19.66
C LEU A 67 11.06 -9.88 -20.67
N HIS A 68 11.01 -11.09 -21.23
CA HIS A 68 9.88 -11.56 -22.03
C HIS A 68 9.25 -12.75 -21.34
N PHE A 69 7.96 -12.61 -21.02
CA PHE A 69 7.15 -13.73 -20.60
C PHE A 69 6.51 -14.38 -21.81
N ASP A 70 6.53 -15.70 -21.83
CA ASP A 70 5.72 -16.48 -22.74
C ASP A 70 4.43 -16.96 -22.06
N ASN A 71 3.54 -17.54 -22.84
CA ASN A 71 2.27 -18.09 -22.33
C ASN A 71 2.44 -19.27 -21.37
N SER A 72 3.63 -19.89 -21.30
CA SER A 72 3.94 -21.00 -20.39
C SER A 72 4.38 -20.53 -19.00
N THR A 73 4.72 -19.24 -18.87
CA THR A 73 5.14 -18.63 -17.61
C THR A 73 4.04 -18.78 -16.56
N SER A 74 4.38 -19.27 -15.37
CA SER A 74 3.44 -19.33 -14.24
C SER A 74 3.06 -17.95 -13.72
N ILE A 75 1.84 -17.80 -13.23
CA ILE A 75 1.35 -16.56 -12.62
C ILE A 75 2.17 -16.17 -11.40
N ASP A 76 2.57 -17.12 -10.53
CA ASP A 76 3.42 -16.84 -9.37
C ASP A 76 4.76 -16.21 -9.78
N SER A 77 5.41 -16.76 -10.81
CA SER A 77 6.67 -16.22 -11.33
C SER A 77 6.51 -14.80 -11.86
N ALA A 78 5.45 -14.55 -12.63
CA ALA A 78 5.17 -13.22 -13.17
C ALA A 78 4.85 -12.21 -12.06
N ILE A 79 4.13 -12.62 -11.00
CA ILE A 79 3.85 -11.77 -9.84
C ILE A 79 5.13 -11.44 -9.08
N ARG A 80 6.02 -12.42 -8.85
CA ARG A 80 7.29 -12.16 -8.16
C ARG A 80 8.11 -11.13 -8.90
N GLU A 81 8.26 -11.31 -10.21
CA GLU A 81 8.99 -10.37 -11.05
C GLU A 81 8.36 -8.98 -11.02
N TRP A 82 7.02 -8.89 -11.16
CA TRP A 82 6.29 -7.64 -11.05
C TRP A 82 6.53 -6.92 -9.71
N LEU A 83 6.53 -7.66 -8.60
CA LEU A 83 6.78 -7.09 -7.29
C LEU A 83 8.22 -6.62 -7.14
N GLU A 84 9.20 -7.28 -7.75
CA GLU A 84 10.60 -6.82 -7.72
C GLU A 84 10.82 -5.48 -8.42
N HIS A 85 9.96 -5.13 -9.40
CA HIS A 85 9.98 -3.81 -10.06
C HIS A 85 9.49 -2.66 -9.17
N MET A 86 9.00 -2.93 -7.95
CA MET A 86 8.49 -1.90 -7.04
C MET A 86 9.55 -1.43 -6.04
N ASP A 87 9.66 -0.12 -5.84
CA ASP A 87 10.64 0.45 -4.90
C ASP A 87 10.29 0.27 -3.42
N ARG A 88 9.00 0.18 -3.07
CA ARG A 88 8.52 0.23 -1.68
C ARG A 88 8.08 -1.13 -1.20
N GLU A 89 8.76 -1.66 -0.18
CA GLU A 89 8.46 -2.97 0.42
C GLU A 89 7.03 -3.08 0.96
N SER A 90 6.51 -2.01 1.57
CA SER A 90 5.12 -1.96 2.03
C SER A 90 4.10 -2.07 0.89
N THR A 91 4.43 -1.52 -0.29
CA THR A 91 3.61 -1.69 -1.50
C THR A 91 3.70 -3.13 -1.99
N LYS A 92 4.90 -3.72 -2.05
CA LYS A 92 5.09 -5.13 -2.45
C LYS A 92 4.22 -6.06 -1.60
N GLN A 93 4.32 -5.93 -0.27
CA GLN A 93 3.54 -6.76 0.65
C GLN A 93 2.03 -6.57 0.51
N SER A 94 1.58 -5.31 0.33
CA SER A 94 0.17 -4.99 0.09
C SER A 94 -0.33 -5.64 -1.20
N TYR A 95 0.40 -5.48 -2.30
CA TYR A 95 0.01 -5.98 -3.62
C TYR A 95 0.05 -7.50 -3.68
N ARG A 96 1.07 -8.13 -3.09
CA ARG A 96 1.14 -9.59 -2.95
C ARG A 96 -0.08 -10.16 -2.22
N SER A 97 -0.42 -9.58 -1.06
CA SER A 97 -1.58 -10.01 -0.27
C SER A 97 -2.88 -9.83 -1.06
N THR A 98 -3.00 -8.72 -1.78
CA THR A 98 -4.16 -8.39 -2.59
C THR A 98 -4.37 -9.32 -3.78
N ILE A 99 -3.34 -9.62 -4.56
CA ILE A 99 -3.45 -10.55 -5.70
C ILE A 99 -3.67 -11.98 -5.21
N THR A 100 -2.99 -12.38 -4.13
CA THR A 100 -3.24 -13.69 -3.50
C THR A 100 -4.71 -13.85 -3.13
N ALA A 101 -5.31 -12.85 -2.49
CA ALA A 101 -6.72 -12.89 -2.11
C ALA A 101 -7.68 -12.97 -3.32
N LEU A 102 -7.30 -12.40 -4.47
CA LEU A 102 -8.10 -12.45 -5.70
C LEU A 102 -8.12 -13.86 -6.32
N PHE A 103 -7.01 -14.59 -6.25
CA PHE A 103 -6.88 -15.93 -6.85
C PHE A 103 -7.20 -17.08 -5.88
N GLN A 104 -7.16 -16.84 -4.57
CA GLN A 104 -7.34 -17.90 -3.55
C GLN A 104 -8.68 -18.66 -3.62
N ASN A 105 -9.72 -18.09 -4.24
CA ASN A 105 -11.04 -18.73 -4.40
C ASN A 105 -11.59 -18.62 -5.83
N GLY A 106 -10.76 -18.24 -6.80
CA GLY A 106 -11.17 -18.10 -8.20
C GLY A 106 -10.88 -19.35 -9.02
N PRO A 107 -11.37 -19.43 -10.26
CA PRO A 107 -10.95 -20.45 -11.25
C PRO A 107 -9.51 -20.29 -11.75
N ILE A 108 -8.77 -19.30 -11.24
CA ILE A 108 -7.37 -19.02 -11.54
C ILE A 108 -6.58 -19.23 -10.25
N THR A 109 -5.54 -20.04 -10.33
CA THR A 109 -4.59 -20.35 -9.26
C THR A 109 -3.23 -19.70 -9.54
N MET A 110 -2.33 -19.69 -8.56
CA MET A 110 -0.98 -19.11 -8.74
C MET A 110 -0.09 -20.01 -9.61
N GLU A 111 -0.43 -21.29 -9.66
CA GLU A 111 0.25 -22.34 -10.39
C GLU A 111 -0.14 -22.37 -11.87
N ASP A 112 -1.27 -21.75 -12.23
CA ASP A 112 -1.68 -21.59 -13.62
C ASP A 112 -0.68 -20.74 -14.41
N THR A 113 -0.69 -20.94 -15.72
CA THR A 113 0.13 -20.21 -16.70
C THR A 113 -0.56 -18.93 -17.18
N LEU A 114 0.21 -18.02 -17.77
CA LEU A 114 -0.34 -16.79 -18.36
C LEU A 114 -1.37 -17.09 -19.47
N ALA A 115 -1.22 -18.17 -20.24
CA ALA A 115 -2.23 -18.59 -21.23
C ALA A 115 -3.61 -18.87 -20.59
N GLN A 116 -3.65 -19.27 -19.32
CA GLN A 116 -4.89 -19.58 -18.62
C GLN A 116 -5.55 -18.34 -18.01
N LEU A 117 -4.92 -17.15 -18.07
CA LEU A 117 -5.50 -15.86 -17.67
C LEU A 117 -6.49 -15.32 -18.71
N THR A 118 -7.55 -16.08 -19.01
CA THR A 118 -8.60 -15.63 -19.92
C THR A 118 -9.52 -14.62 -19.23
N GLN A 119 -10.16 -13.75 -20.03
CA GLN A 119 -11.10 -12.75 -19.50
C GLN A 119 -12.28 -13.38 -18.77
N ASP A 120 -12.79 -14.51 -19.26
CA ASP A 120 -13.90 -15.23 -18.62
C ASP A 120 -13.52 -15.69 -17.22
N LYS A 121 -12.34 -16.31 -17.07
CA LYS A 121 -11.83 -16.76 -15.78
C LYS A 121 -11.52 -15.60 -14.84
N LEU A 122 -11.06 -14.46 -15.37
CA LEU A 122 -10.87 -13.24 -14.59
C LEU A 122 -12.20 -12.66 -14.12
N HIS A 123 -13.22 -12.66 -14.97
CA HIS A 123 -14.57 -12.20 -14.62
C HIS A 123 -15.14 -13.02 -13.47
N GLU A 124 -15.02 -14.34 -13.56
CA GLU A 124 -15.45 -15.27 -12.51
C GLU A 124 -14.63 -15.08 -11.23
N SER A 125 -13.30 -14.95 -11.32
CA SER A 125 -12.44 -14.70 -10.14
C SER A 125 -12.83 -13.41 -9.41
N ILE A 126 -13.03 -12.31 -10.15
CA ILE A 126 -13.48 -11.03 -9.58
C ILE A 126 -14.89 -11.16 -9.01
N SER A 127 -15.78 -11.86 -9.68
CA SER A 127 -17.15 -12.10 -9.22
C SER A 127 -17.16 -12.79 -7.86
N THR A 128 -16.42 -13.89 -7.75
CA THR A 128 -16.28 -14.68 -6.52
C THR A 128 -15.60 -13.86 -5.43
N PHE A 129 -14.53 -13.13 -5.75
CA PHE A 129 -13.85 -12.24 -4.81
C PHE A 129 -14.81 -11.19 -4.24
N VAL A 130 -15.57 -10.49 -5.09
CA VAL A 130 -16.50 -9.43 -4.65
C VAL A 130 -17.65 -10.01 -3.83
N GLN A 131 -18.19 -11.17 -4.20
CA GLN A 131 -19.25 -11.84 -3.43
C GLN A 131 -18.77 -12.23 -2.04
N ASN A 132 -17.58 -12.86 -1.96
CA ASN A 132 -16.97 -13.29 -0.70
C ASN A 132 -16.54 -12.12 0.19
N ASN A 133 -16.37 -10.93 -0.39
CA ASN A 133 -15.96 -9.71 0.30
C ASN A 133 -17.05 -8.63 0.28
N SER A 134 -18.33 -9.00 0.20
CA SER A 134 -19.47 -8.08 0.13
C SER A 134 -19.59 -7.12 1.33
N SER A 135 -19.03 -7.46 2.48
CA SER A 135 -18.96 -6.59 3.66
C SER A 135 -17.83 -5.54 3.60
N SER A 136 -16.93 -5.64 2.61
CA SER A 136 -15.83 -4.70 2.43
C SER A 136 -16.32 -3.35 1.90
N THR A 137 -15.57 -2.29 2.23
CA THR A 137 -15.86 -0.97 1.69
C THR A 137 -15.57 -0.90 0.20
N GLN A 138 -16.26 -0.01 -0.52
CA GLN A 138 -15.97 0.25 -1.94
C GLN A 138 -14.49 0.61 -2.17
N GLY A 139 -13.88 1.35 -1.24
CA GLY A 139 -12.45 1.71 -1.30
C GLY A 139 -11.52 0.49 -1.23
N THR A 140 -11.83 -0.48 -0.36
CA THR A 140 -11.09 -1.75 -0.27
C THR A 140 -11.21 -2.54 -1.57
N LEU A 141 -12.43 -2.73 -2.09
CA LEU A 141 -12.64 -3.45 -3.35
C LEU A 141 -11.93 -2.76 -4.52
N ASN A 142 -12.01 -1.43 -4.60
CA ASN A 142 -11.29 -0.64 -5.61
C ASN A 142 -9.77 -0.79 -5.50
N HIS A 143 -9.20 -0.86 -4.28
CA HIS A 143 -7.77 -1.12 -4.09
C HIS A 143 -7.37 -2.47 -4.68
N HIS A 144 -8.16 -3.52 -4.43
CA HIS A 144 -7.88 -4.84 -4.98
C HIS A 144 -7.90 -4.86 -6.51
N ILE A 145 -8.93 -4.27 -7.12
CA ILE A 145 -9.05 -4.23 -8.57
C ILE A 145 -7.98 -3.33 -9.23
N ARG A 146 -7.60 -2.22 -8.60
CA ARG A 146 -6.49 -1.38 -9.08
C ARG A 146 -5.16 -2.13 -9.06
N CYS A 147 -4.92 -2.92 -8.01
CA CYS A 147 -3.74 -3.77 -7.93
C CYS A 147 -3.71 -4.80 -9.06
N LEU A 148 -4.84 -5.48 -9.32
CA LEU A 148 -4.99 -6.38 -10.46
C LEU A 148 -4.68 -5.69 -11.79
N PHE A 149 -5.28 -4.52 -12.05
CA PHE A 149 -5.02 -3.78 -13.29
C PHE A 149 -3.57 -3.31 -13.40
N SER A 150 -2.92 -2.98 -12.28
CA SER A 150 -1.50 -2.65 -12.27
C SER A 150 -0.63 -3.85 -12.66
N PHE A 151 -1.00 -5.06 -12.25
CA PHE A 151 -0.33 -6.29 -12.66
C PHE A 151 -0.55 -6.58 -14.15
N PHE A 152 -1.77 -6.42 -14.66
CA PHE A 152 -2.04 -6.63 -16.09
C PHE A 152 -1.39 -5.59 -16.99
N ASN A 153 -1.28 -4.33 -16.56
CA ASN A 153 -0.51 -3.32 -17.29
C ASN A 153 1.00 -3.66 -17.32
N PHE A 154 1.50 -4.39 -16.31
CA PHE A 154 2.86 -4.92 -16.32
C PHE A 154 2.98 -6.09 -17.30
N LEU A 155 2.05 -7.07 -17.26
CA LEU A 155 2.03 -8.20 -18.19
C LEU A 155 1.93 -7.74 -19.65
N GLU A 156 1.02 -6.81 -19.96
CA GLU A 156 0.82 -6.29 -21.32
C GLU A 156 2.13 -5.79 -21.95
N LYS A 157 3.01 -5.16 -21.14
CA LYS A 157 4.33 -4.71 -21.59
C LYS A 157 5.31 -5.85 -21.81
N HIS A 158 5.28 -6.88 -20.96
CA HIS A 158 6.26 -7.97 -20.93
C HIS A 158 5.85 -9.22 -21.72
N THR A 159 4.61 -9.28 -22.21
CA THR A 159 4.09 -10.31 -23.14
C THR A 159 3.80 -9.73 -24.52
N GLN A 160 4.31 -8.54 -24.84
CA GLN A 160 4.03 -7.82 -26.11
C GLN A 160 2.52 -7.69 -26.42
N GLY A 161 1.69 -7.55 -25.40
CA GLY A 161 0.24 -7.41 -25.52
C GLY A 161 -0.57 -8.70 -25.62
N GLU A 162 0.07 -9.89 -25.59
CA GLU A 162 -0.64 -11.18 -25.59
C GLU A 162 -1.56 -11.33 -24.36
N THR A 163 -1.09 -10.93 -23.18
CA THR A 163 -1.90 -10.88 -21.96
C THR A 163 -2.34 -9.46 -21.69
N ARG A 164 -3.59 -9.13 -22.05
CA ARG A 164 -4.18 -7.80 -21.80
C ARG A 164 -5.61 -7.90 -21.28
N ILE A 165 -6.02 -6.89 -20.52
CA ILE A 165 -7.41 -6.70 -20.12
C ILE A 165 -8.07 -5.66 -21.02
N ASP A 166 -9.20 -6.04 -21.62
CA ASP A 166 -9.97 -5.12 -22.44
C ASP A 166 -10.57 -3.96 -21.64
N LYS A 167 -10.69 -2.81 -22.30
CA LYS A 167 -11.24 -1.60 -21.68
C LYS A 167 -12.68 -1.80 -21.19
N SER A 168 -13.50 -2.53 -21.96
CA SER A 168 -14.87 -2.88 -21.60
C SER A 168 -14.93 -3.65 -20.27
N PHE A 169 -14.01 -4.60 -20.07
CA PHE A 169 -13.89 -5.36 -18.83
C PHE A 169 -13.56 -4.44 -17.64
N LYS A 170 -12.61 -3.51 -17.81
CA LYS A 170 -12.26 -2.54 -16.75
C LYS A 170 -13.48 -1.71 -16.33
N GLU A 171 -14.26 -1.24 -17.29
CA GLU A 171 -15.48 -0.45 -17.05
C GLU A 171 -16.58 -1.28 -16.37
N GLU A 172 -16.79 -2.52 -16.81
CA GLU A 172 -17.79 -3.42 -16.23
C GLU A 172 -17.49 -3.73 -14.76
N VAL A 173 -16.25 -4.11 -14.46
CA VAL A 173 -15.80 -4.40 -13.09
C VAL A 173 -15.99 -3.16 -12.20
N GLN A 174 -15.61 -1.98 -12.69
CA GLN A 174 -15.75 -0.74 -11.94
C GLN A 174 -17.23 -0.41 -11.63
N LYS A 175 -18.12 -0.64 -12.59
CA LYS A 175 -19.58 -0.47 -12.44
C LYS A 175 -20.17 -1.48 -11.46
N ARG A 176 -19.62 -2.69 -11.38
CA ARG A 176 -20.04 -3.71 -10.42
C ARG A 176 -19.63 -3.33 -9.00
N ILE A 177 -18.39 -2.89 -8.79
CA ILE A 177 -17.92 -2.44 -7.47
C ILE A 177 -18.73 -1.25 -6.97
N SER A 178 -19.07 -0.29 -7.84
CA SER A 178 -19.87 0.88 -7.43
C SER A 178 -21.30 0.54 -7.00
N ARG A 179 -21.87 -0.57 -7.49
CA ARG A 179 -23.19 -1.05 -7.08
C ARG A 179 -23.18 -1.84 -5.77
N LEU A 180 -22.05 -2.48 -5.45
CA LEU A 180 -21.94 -3.44 -4.34
C LEU A 180 -21.22 -2.86 -3.13
N GLY A 181 -20.31 -1.92 -3.33
CA GLY A 181 -19.58 -1.30 -2.24
C GLY A 181 -20.52 -0.49 -1.36
N ALA A 182 -20.45 -0.71 -0.04
CA ALA A 182 -21.05 0.22 0.91
C ALA A 182 -20.61 1.65 0.58
N GLU A 183 -21.55 2.61 0.66
CA GLU A 183 -21.29 4.02 0.35
C GLU A 183 -19.96 4.46 0.96
N PRO A 184 -19.16 5.28 0.24
CA PRO A 184 -17.96 5.83 0.79
C PRO A 184 -18.31 6.46 2.13
N ARG A 185 -17.64 6.02 3.21
CA ARG A 185 -17.85 6.60 4.54
C ARG A 185 -17.69 8.11 4.36
N SER A 186 -18.80 8.84 4.41
CA SER A 186 -18.74 10.29 4.41
C SER A 186 -17.76 10.66 5.51
N ALA A 187 -16.73 11.44 5.17
CA ALA A 187 -15.74 11.85 6.15
C ALA A 187 -16.51 12.64 7.21
N LYS A 188 -16.85 11.99 8.33
CA LYS A 188 -17.62 12.59 9.40
C LYS A 188 -16.79 13.77 9.90
N ARG A 189 -17.28 14.98 9.66
CA ARG A 189 -16.68 16.19 10.19
C ARG A 189 -17.22 16.42 11.59
N LEU A 190 -16.33 16.85 12.48
CA LEU A 190 -16.66 17.23 13.84
C LEU A 190 -16.94 18.72 13.87
N ASP A 191 -18.01 19.12 14.56
CA ASP A 191 -18.20 20.52 14.91
C ASP A 191 -17.17 20.96 15.98
N ILE A 192 -17.06 22.27 16.18
CA ILE A 192 -16.09 22.88 17.10
C ILE A 192 -16.28 22.36 18.54
N LYS A 193 -17.52 22.18 18.99
CA LYS A 193 -17.81 21.75 20.36
C LYS A 193 -17.33 20.32 20.58
N VAL A 194 -17.59 19.44 19.61
CA VAL A 194 -17.13 18.04 19.62
C VAL A 194 -15.60 17.96 19.53
N LEU A 195 -14.97 18.77 18.68
CA LEU A 195 -13.51 18.87 18.61
C LEU A 195 -12.89 19.27 19.94
N ASN A 196 -13.43 20.30 20.58
CA ASN A 196 -12.94 20.78 21.88
C ASN A 196 -13.07 19.70 22.96
N THR A 197 -14.23 19.03 23.02
CA THR A 197 -14.46 17.90 23.95
C THR A 197 -13.47 16.77 23.70
N PHE A 198 -13.21 16.45 22.44
CA PHE A 198 -12.23 15.44 22.06
C PHE A 198 -10.80 15.85 22.46
N LEU A 199 -10.37 17.07 22.14
CA LEU A 199 -9.04 17.60 22.47
C LEU A 199 -8.79 17.59 23.97
N GLU A 200 -9.78 17.98 24.77
CA GLU A 200 -9.70 17.91 26.22
C GLU A 200 -9.54 16.46 26.71
N ALA A 201 -10.30 15.53 26.16
CA ALA A 201 -10.21 14.12 26.50
C ALA A 201 -8.84 13.52 26.13
N VAL A 202 -8.28 13.87 24.96
CA VAL A 202 -6.92 13.43 24.56
C VAL A 202 -5.87 14.03 25.49
N ASN A 203 -5.96 15.32 25.82
CA ASN A 203 -5.01 16.02 26.68
C ASN A 203 -4.93 15.38 28.08
N LYS A 204 -6.07 14.94 28.63
CA LYS A 204 -6.14 14.20 29.90
C LYS A 204 -5.54 12.78 29.83
N ILE A 205 -5.42 12.19 28.64
CA ILE A 205 -4.80 10.86 28.45
C ILE A 205 -3.31 10.99 28.23
N ASN A 206 -2.93 11.84 27.26
CA ASN A 206 -1.55 12.01 26.84
C ASN A 206 -1.37 13.36 26.15
N VAL A 207 -0.65 14.25 26.82
CA VAL A 207 -0.36 15.62 26.35
C VAL A 207 0.33 15.64 24.99
N ARG A 208 1.30 14.75 24.76
CA ARG A 208 2.04 14.67 23.49
C ARG A 208 1.12 14.28 22.34
N ASP A 209 0.29 13.25 22.53
CA ASP A 209 -0.65 12.81 21.50
C ASP A 209 -1.77 13.85 21.28
N ALA A 210 -2.08 14.68 22.29
CA ALA A 210 -3.00 15.81 22.17
C ALA A 210 -2.42 16.95 21.33
N SER A 211 -1.13 17.27 21.49
CA SER A 211 -0.42 18.20 20.61
C SER A 211 -0.40 17.72 19.15
N VAL A 212 -0.28 16.40 18.91
CA VAL A 212 -0.42 15.82 17.56
C VAL A 212 -1.84 16.01 17.02
N ALA A 213 -2.88 15.76 17.82
CA ALA A 213 -4.26 16.00 17.42
C ALA A 213 -4.50 17.48 17.07
N TYR A 214 -3.96 18.39 17.89
CA TYR A 214 -4.04 19.82 17.64
C TYR A 214 -3.39 20.21 16.30
N LEU A 215 -2.17 19.72 16.02
CA LEU A 215 -1.52 19.95 14.74
C LEU A 215 -2.28 19.37 13.55
N LEU A 216 -2.87 18.18 13.69
CA LEU A 216 -3.69 17.57 12.65
C LEU A 216 -4.92 18.40 12.30
N ILE A 217 -5.48 19.13 13.27
CA ILE A 217 -6.62 20.02 13.03
C ILE A 217 -6.17 21.33 12.41
N ARG A 218 -5.01 21.84 12.82
CA ARG A 218 -4.51 23.17 12.41
C ARG A 218 -3.69 23.15 11.12
N THR A 219 -3.32 21.99 10.61
CA THR A 219 -2.48 21.83 9.42
C THR A 219 -3.08 20.80 8.47
N ASP A 220 -2.71 20.92 7.19
CA ASP A 220 -3.07 19.95 6.16
C ASP A 220 -2.02 18.83 6.00
N LYS A 221 -1.03 18.78 6.90
CA LYS A 221 0.08 17.82 6.83
C LYS A 221 -0.36 16.40 7.09
N HIS A 222 0.23 15.45 6.37
CA HIS A 222 -0.07 14.04 6.55
C HIS A 222 0.26 13.60 7.99
N PRO A 223 -0.51 12.67 8.61
CA PRO A 223 -0.27 12.29 10.00
C PRO A 223 1.12 11.71 10.25
N LEU A 224 1.70 11.03 9.27
CA LEU A 224 3.08 10.54 9.36
C LEU A 224 4.11 11.66 9.38
N ASP A 225 3.84 12.78 8.71
CA ASP A 225 4.77 13.90 8.69
C ASP A 225 4.75 14.57 10.06
N ILE A 226 3.56 14.80 10.62
CA ILE A 226 3.38 15.39 11.96
C ILE A 226 4.10 14.57 13.04
N ILE A 227 3.92 13.24 13.07
CA ILE A 227 4.58 12.40 14.10
C ILE A 227 6.10 12.33 13.93
N ASN A 228 6.61 12.56 12.72
CA ASN A 228 8.03 12.52 12.39
C ASN A 228 8.67 13.92 12.38
N LEU A 229 7.93 14.97 12.76
CA LEU A 229 8.49 16.31 12.88
C LEU A 229 9.69 16.29 13.81
N LYS A 230 10.81 16.83 13.31
CA LYS A 230 11.98 17.09 14.12
C LYS A 230 11.80 18.40 14.87
N LYS A 231 12.63 18.61 15.89
CA LYS A 231 12.64 19.86 16.65
C LYS A 231 13.10 21.05 15.83
N GLU A 232 13.96 20.83 14.84
CA GLU A 232 14.38 21.87 13.90
C GLU A 232 13.24 22.37 13.00
N ASP A 233 12.21 21.53 12.79
CA ASP A 233 11.06 21.87 11.94
C ASP A 233 9.99 22.69 12.69
N LEU A 234 10.13 22.86 14.00
CA LEU A 234 9.13 23.50 14.86
C LEU A 234 9.76 24.54 15.78
N SER A 235 9.22 25.75 15.76
CA SER A 235 9.58 26.77 16.76
C SER A 235 8.35 27.45 17.33
N VAL A 236 8.42 27.83 18.60
CA VAL A 236 7.36 28.56 19.30
C VAL A 236 7.90 29.96 19.59
N LYS A 237 7.20 30.99 19.11
CA LYS A 237 7.55 32.41 19.33
C LYS A 237 6.27 33.19 19.60
N GLU A 238 6.24 33.96 20.69
CA GLU A 238 5.14 34.90 20.98
C GLU A 238 3.73 34.27 20.91
N ASN A 239 3.59 33.04 21.42
CA ASN A 239 2.37 32.22 21.35
C ASN A 239 2.01 31.70 19.94
N THR A 240 2.81 31.98 18.93
CA THR A 240 2.68 31.42 17.58
C THR A 240 3.54 30.18 17.43
N LEU A 241 2.98 29.14 16.80
CA LEU A 241 3.76 27.99 16.33
C LEU A 241 4.19 28.20 14.88
N GLN A 242 5.48 28.09 14.62
CA GLN A 242 6.05 28.12 13.28
C GLN A 242 6.50 26.71 12.89
N LEU A 243 6.00 26.24 11.75
CA LEU A 243 6.30 24.94 11.17
C LEU A 243 7.08 25.15 9.87
N THR A 244 8.29 24.62 9.78
CA THR A 244 9.08 24.67 8.56
C THR A 244 8.69 23.50 7.63
N GLU A 245 8.32 23.83 6.40
CA GLU A 245 8.04 22.87 5.33
C GLU A 245 9.15 22.93 4.27
N ASP A 246 9.59 21.75 3.83
CA ASP A 246 10.48 21.55 2.68
C ASP A 246 11.71 22.47 2.63
N GLY A 247 12.24 22.81 3.81
CA GLY A 247 13.48 23.58 3.97
C GLY A 247 13.36 25.10 3.79
N SER A 248 12.17 25.65 3.52
CA SER A 248 12.03 27.11 3.33
C SER A 248 10.67 27.73 3.65
N GLU A 249 9.57 27.00 3.56
CA GLU A 249 8.25 27.57 3.82
C GLU A 249 7.96 27.53 5.32
N ILE A 250 7.52 28.65 5.91
CA ILE A 250 7.16 28.71 7.34
C ILE A 250 5.65 28.91 7.43
N VAL A 251 4.95 27.89 7.93
CA VAL A 251 3.53 27.98 8.25
C VAL A 251 3.40 28.44 9.70
N SER A 252 2.88 29.67 9.88
CA SER A 252 2.58 30.23 11.19
C SER A 252 1.16 29.88 11.62
N LEU A 253 1.01 29.18 12.74
CA LEU A 253 -0.26 28.82 13.33
C LEU A 253 -0.58 29.80 14.47
N GLU A 254 -1.19 30.92 14.09
CA GLU A 254 -1.67 31.96 15.01
C GLU A 254 -2.83 31.46 15.89
N PRO A 255 -3.13 32.13 17.03
CA PRO A 255 -4.34 31.87 17.79
C PRO A 255 -5.59 31.96 16.90
N ASN A 256 -6.39 30.89 16.83
CA ASN A 256 -7.67 30.89 16.11
C ASN A 256 -8.79 31.01 17.16
N LYS A 257 -9.74 31.93 16.95
CA LYS A 257 -10.92 32.13 17.81
C LYS A 257 -11.68 30.83 18.15
N HIS A 258 -11.70 29.85 17.23
CA HIS A 258 -12.39 28.57 17.41
C HIS A 258 -11.64 27.62 18.36
N PHE A 259 -10.32 27.77 18.48
CA PHE A 259 -9.44 26.94 19.32
C PHE A 259 -8.78 27.74 20.46
N SER A 260 -9.10 29.02 20.58
CA SER A 260 -8.52 29.97 21.55
C SER A 260 -8.43 29.42 22.98
N PRO A 261 -9.46 28.73 23.53
CA PRO A 261 -9.40 28.23 24.91
C PRO A 261 -8.29 27.20 25.16
N TYR A 262 -7.80 26.54 24.10
CA TYR A 262 -6.78 25.50 24.21
C TYR A 262 -5.48 25.85 23.51
N HIS A 263 -5.45 26.94 22.73
CA HIS A 263 -4.29 27.34 21.95
C HIS A 263 -3.06 27.48 22.83
N GLU A 264 -3.13 28.31 23.87
CA GLU A 264 -2.02 28.54 24.82
C GLU A 264 -1.56 27.24 25.50
N THR A 265 -2.52 26.38 25.87
CA THR A 265 -2.22 25.08 26.48
C THR A 265 -1.41 24.21 25.51
N PHE A 266 -1.84 24.10 24.25
CA PHE A 266 -1.14 23.29 23.26
C PHE A 266 0.21 23.87 22.85
N ILE A 267 0.32 25.20 22.76
CA ILE A 267 1.59 25.88 22.50
C ILE A 267 2.58 25.63 23.65
N SER A 268 2.14 25.76 24.90
CA SER A 268 2.94 25.45 26.08
C SER A 268 3.39 23.98 26.13
N ASN A 269 2.47 23.07 25.77
CA ASN A 269 2.78 21.65 25.66
C ASN A 269 3.84 21.39 24.59
N ILE A 270 3.71 21.98 23.40
CA ILE A 270 4.69 21.84 22.32
C ILE A 270 6.03 22.42 22.73
N ALA A 271 6.05 23.62 23.31
CA ALA A 271 7.28 24.24 23.83
C ALA A 271 7.99 23.35 24.86
N SER A 272 7.24 22.64 25.69
CA SER A 272 7.79 21.68 26.66
C SER A 272 8.35 20.43 25.97
N LEU A 273 7.68 19.91 24.93
CA LEU A 273 8.15 18.76 24.15
C LEU A 273 9.44 19.08 23.37
N LEU A 274 9.58 20.30 22.85
CA LEU A 274 10.79 20.74 22.16
C LEU A 274 12.03 20.76 23.08
N LYS A 275 11.85 20.89 24.39
CA LYS A 275 12.93 20.87 25.39
C LYS A 275 13.38 19.48 25.83
N MET A 276 12.63 18.42 25.48
CA MET A 276 13.01 17.05 25.83
C MET A 276 14.31 16.65 25.10
N GLU A 277 14.93 15.53 25.43
CA GLU A 277 16.08 15.02 24.66
C GLU A 277 15.65 14.32 23.34
N GLY A 278 16.58 14.22 22.39
CA GLY A 278 16.38 13.56 21.08
C GLY A 278 15.99 14.51 19.93
N ASP A 279 15.89 13.98 18.71
CA ASP A 279 15.72 14.81 17.50
C ASP A 279 14.25 15.11 17.17
N PHE A 280 13.34 14.22 17.56
CA PHE A 280 11.92 14.30 17.22
C PHE A 280 11.14 15.12 18.25
N CYS A 281 10.21 15.94 17.77
CA CYS A 281 9.28 16.68 18.64
C CYS A 281 8.34 15.72 19.39
N PHE A 282 7.80 14.72 18.69
CA PHE A 282 6.92 13.71 19.26
C PHE A 282 7.65 12.39 19.46
N ALA A 283 8.52 12.35 20.48
CA ALA A 283 9.33 11.18 20.77
C ALA A 283 8.74 10.26 21.86
N THR A 284 9.19 9.01 21.85
CA THR A 284 9.12 8.08 22.97
C THR A 284 10.21 8.41 23.99
N LYS A 285 10.16 7.79 25.19
CA LYS A 285 11.24 7.93 26.19
C LYS A 285 12.63 7.53 25.67
N LYS A 286 12.70 6.76 24.58
CA LYS A 286 13.95 6.33 23.93
C LYS A 286 14.39 7.26 22.79
N GLY A 287 13.80 8.46 22.66
CA GLY A 287 14.12 9.41 21.60
C GLY A 287 13.60 9.05 20.20
N LYS A 288 13.00 7.87 20.01
CA LYS A 288 12.42 7.44 18.71
C LYS A 288 11.07 8.11 18.46
N PRO A 289 10.67 8.38 17.20
CA PRO A 289 9.37 8.94 16.89
C PRO A 289 8.26 7.99 17.35
N ILE A 290 7.13 8.57 17.72
CA ILE A 290 5.96 7.79 18.13
C ILE A 290 5.38 7.02 16.96
N GLN A 291 4.80 5.87 17.26
CA GLN A 291 4.21 5.01 16.25
C GLN A 291 2.76 5.44 15.94
N PRO A 292 2.29 5.33 14.69
CA PRO A 292 0.90 5.63 14.33
C PRO A 292 -0.12 4.81 15.12
N SER A 293 0.26 3.58 15.50
CA SER A 293 -0.57 2.69 16.33
C SER A 293 -0.83 3.26 17.73
N GLN A 294 0.13 3.99 18.30
CA GLN A 294 -0.03 4.68 19.57
C GLN A 294 -1.07 5.79 19.47
N ILE A 295 -0.96 6.68 18.47
CA ILE A 295 -1.94 7.74 18.21
C ILE A 295 -3.33 7.14 18.00
N LYS A 296 -3.43 6.09 17.18
CA LYS A 296 -4.67 5.39 16.90
C LYS A 296 -5.33 4.83 18.17
N ARG A 297 -4.54 4.32 19.12
CA ARG A 297 -5.01 3.81 20.42
C ARG A 297 -5.49 4.96 21.32
N THR A 298 -4.69 6.01 21.43
CA THR A 298 -5.03 7.18 22.26
C THR A 298 -6.30 7.86 21.76
N PHE A 299 -6.45 8.06 20.44
CA PHE A 299 -7.65 8.68 19.86
C PHE A 299 -8.89 7.83 20.05
N GLU A 300 -8.77 6.50 19.99
CA GLU A 300 -9.88 5.61 20.27
C GLU A 300 -10.32 5.70 21.74
N GLN A 301 -9.38 5.76 22.68
CA GLN A 301 -9.67 5.94 24.10
C GLN A 301 -10.31 7.30 24.38
N ALA A 302 -9.78 8.37 23.77
CA ALA A 302 -10.32 9.72 23.90
C ALA A 302 -11.73 9.83 23.32
N GLY A 303 -11.97 9.24 22.15
CA GLY A 303 -13.31 9.21 21.54
C GLY A 303 -14.34 8.51 22.43
N LYS A 304 -13.95 7.41 23.09
CA LYS A 304 -14.81 6.73 24.09
C LYS A 304 -15.09 7.63 25.30
N ARG A 305 -14.07 8.33 25.83
CA ARG A 305 -14.22 9.25 26.98
C ARG A 305 -15.07 10.48 26.64
N ALA A 306 -15.01 10.95 25.40
CA ALA A 306 -15.84 12.04 24.88
C ALA A 306 -17.24 11.57 24.42
N ASN A 307 -17.60 10.30 24.67
CA ASN A 307 -18.87 9.70 24.30
C ASN A 307 -19.22 9.87 22.80
N LEU A 308 -18.21 9.74 21.93
CA LEU A 308 -18.39 9.90 20.49
C LEU A 308 -18.95 8.62 19.88
N PRO A 309 -19.99 8.70 19.02
CA PRO A 309 -20.64 7.51 18.46
C PRO A 309 -19.80 6.80 17.39
N PHE A 310 -18.57 7.26 17.14
CA PHE A 310 -17.66 6.68 16.15
C PHE A 310 -16.20 6.90 16.53
N ARG A 311 -15.34 6.12 15.88
CA ARG A 311 -13.89 6.21 16.02
C ARG A 311 -13.36 7.48 15.36
N ILE A 312 -12.59 8.27 16.10
CA ILE A 312 -11.84 9.39 15.54
C ILE A 312 -10.55 8.88 14.88
N THR A 313 -10.33 9.32 13.65
CA THR A 313 -9.13 9.05 12.87
C THR A 313 -8.39 10.37 12.60
N PRO A 314 -7.07 10.34 12.33
CA PRO A 314 -6.34 11.55 11.95
C PRO A 314 -6.97 12.29 10.77
N LYS A 315 -7.53 11.56 9.79
CA LYS A 315 -8.21 12.14 8.64
C LYS A 315 -9.47 12.93 9.02
N ILE A 316 -10.27 12.41 9.96
CA ILE A 316 -11.46 13.13 10.48
C ILE A 316 -11.04 14.47 11.09
N LEU A 317 -9.94 14.51 11.83
CA LEU A 317 -9.45 15.74 12.47
C LEU A 317 -9.02 16.78 11.43
N GLN A 318 -8.24 16.38 10.42
CA GLN A 318 -7.83 17.24 9.31
C GLN A 318 -9.03 17.79 8.55
N ASP A 319 -9.98 16.92 8.18
CA ASP A 319 -11.17 17.33 7.43
C ASP A 319 -12.08 18.27 8.24
N SER A 320 -12.08 18.14 9.57
CA SER A 320 -12.80 19.05 10.45
C SER A 320 -12.11 20.41 10.55
N GLY A 321 -10.77 20.43 10.57
CA GLY A 321 -9.95 21.65 10.63
C GLY A 321 -10.07 22.56 9.41
N LYS A 322 -10.16 22.00 8.19
CA LYS A 322 -10.25 22.77 6.93
C LYS A 322 -11.43 23.74 6.81
N ASN A 323 -12.44 23.63 7.69
CA ASN A 323 -13.67 24.43 7.62
C ASN A 323 -13.82 25.38 8.82
N LEU A 324 -12.75 25.61 9.59
CA LEU A 324 -12.68 26.40 10.82
C LEU A 324 -11.64 27.52 10.71
#